data_AF-A0A356KQE4-F1
#
_entry.id   AF-A0A356KQE4-F1
#
_cell.length_a   1.000
_cell.length_b   1.000
_cell.length_c   1.000
_cell.angle_alpha   90.00
_cell.angle_beta   90.00
_cell.angle_gamma   90.00
#
_symmetry.space_group_name_H-M   'P 1'
#
loop_
_entity.id
_entity.type
_entity.pdbx_description
1 polymer ?
#
loop_
_entity_poly.entity_id
_entity_poly.type
_entity_poly.pdbx_seq_one_letter_code
_entity_poly.pdbx_strand_id
1 'polypeptide(L)'
;MRRAGWVLALATAALTGCAGERLGQVEHEVADLRVEVERLRGRVDQLAGITRRLEALEASLGAPRPKPASERERDVERDASLSELRVRVSQLEQALREGAGVGGGSAGAEAGGGGEGPRVLPLPKLAAPPAGSLVEILALDGGDVLLGRAEGKPWRLHLAGVSAPRRARDYERDKALQTKHEAGFGRLIRDDQAWQRARDFTAQLVEGEARWKLSYPPGGPAKDPAGGLRVVLVREGAASVNEQLVAAGFALAEDEAYRGLERAARAGRKGLFSP
;
A
#
# COMPACT_ATOMS: atom_id res chain seq x y z
N MET A 1 -17.01 32.70 74.64
CA MET A 1 -15.84 31.95 74.10
C MET A 1 -16.16 30.60 73.45
N ARG A 2 -17.31 29.95 73.71
CA ARG A 2 -17.60 28.59 73.16
C ARG A 2 -17.93 28.49 71.66
N ARG A 3 -18.35 29.57 70.99
CA ARG A 3 -18.75 29.53 69.57
C ARG A 3 -17.58 29.58 68.58
N ALA A 4 -16.46 30.21 68.93
CA ALA A 4 -15.30 30.33 68.05
C ALA A 4 -14.55 28.99 67.85
N GLY A 5 -14.51 28.14 68.88
CA GLY A 5 -13.85 26.83 68.79
C GLY A 5 -14.58 25.83 67.88
N TRP A 6 -15.91 25.91 67.79
CA TRP A 6 -16.70 25.03 66.93
C TRP A 6 -16.56 25.35 65.44
N VAL A 7 -16.47 26.64 65.10
CA VAL A 7 -16.27 27.09 63.71
C VAL A 7 -14.87 26.73 63.22
N LEU A 8 -13.85 26.85 64.07
CA LEU A 8 -12.48 26.45 63.73
C LEU A 8 -12.34 24.93 63.55
N ALA A 9 -13.01 24.13 64.40
CA ALA A 9 -13.02 22.67 64.29
C ALA A 9 -13.73 22.18 63.02
N LEU A 10 -14.86 22.79 62.66
CA LEU A 10 -15.58 22.49 61.41
C LEU A 10 -14.79 22.90 60.16
N ALA A 11 -14.14 24.06 60.17
CA ALA A 11 -13.30 24.51 59.06
C ALA A 11 -12.08 23.60 58.87
N THR A 12 -11.48 23.14 59.98
CA THR A 12 -10.35 22.21 59.94
C THR A 12 -10.80 20.86 59.40
N ALA A 13 -11.89 20.28 59.91
CA ALA A 13 -12.42 19.00 59.44
C ALA A 13 -12.86 19.03 57.96
N ALA A 14 -13.44 20.13 57.50
CA ALA A 14 -13.81 20.32 56.09
C ALA A 14 -12.57 20.41 55.18
N LEU A 15 -11.51 21.10 55.62
CA LEU A 15 -10.24 21.18 54.89
C LEU A 15 -9.51 19.83 54.83
N THR A 16 -9.51 19.04 55.91
CA THR A 16 -8.93 17.68 55.89
C THR A 16 -9.74 16.72 55.03
N GLY A 17 -11.08 16.84 55.01
CA GLY A 17 -11.96 16.04 54.16
C GLY A 17 -11.70 16.28 52.67
N CYS A 18 -11.68 17.53 52.23
CA CYS A 18 -11.40 17.87 50.82
C CYS A 18 -9.96 17.57 50.39
N ALA A 19 -8.99 17.67 51.31
CA ALA A 19 -7.60 17.27 51.03
C ALA A 19 -7.47 15.75 50.91
N GLY A 20 -8.17 14.98 51.75
CA GLY A 20 -8.20 13.51 51.70
C GLY A 20 -8.85 12.96 50.43
N GLU A 21 -9.96 13.54 49.98
CA GLU A 21 -10.62 13.16 48.73
C GLU A 21 -9.73 13.42 47.49
N ARG A 22 -9.05 14.57 47.46
CA ARG A 22 -8.10 14.89 46.38
C ARG A 22 -6.88 13.97 46.38
N LEU A 23 -6.39 13.58 47.56
CA LEU A 23 -5.31 12.61 47.68
C LEU A 23 -5.73 11.22 47.20
N GLY A 24 -6.92 10.75 47.60
CA GLY A 24 -7.45 9.47 47.13
C GLY A 24 -7.70 9.44 45.62
N GLN A 25 -8.13 10.55 45.03
CA GLN A 25 -8.29 10.68 43.58
C GLN A 25 -6.94 10.61 42.85
N VAL A 26 -5.92 11.31 43.34
CA VAL A 26 -4.56 11.26 42.77
C VAL A 26 -3.96 9.86 42.93
N GLU A 27 -4.18 9.19 44.05
CA GLU A 27 -3.72 7.81 44.26
C GLU A 27 -4.37 6.83 43.28
N HIS A 28 -5.66 7.01 42.98
CA HIS A 28 -6.37 6.21 41.99
C HIS A 28 -5.85 6.47 40.57
N GLU A 29 -5.68 7.74 40.19
CA GLU A 29 -5.11 8.11 38.88
C GLU A 29 -3.67 7.59 38.72
N VAL A 30 -2.86 7.62 39.78
CA VAL A 30 -1.51 7.03 39.79
C VAL A 30 -1.55 5.51 39.67
N ALA A 31 -2.52 4.83 40.28
CA ALA A 31 -2.70 3.39 40.15
C ALA A 31 -3.08 3.01 38.70
N ASP A 32 -4.00 3.74 38.08
CA ASP A 32 -4.43 3.54 36.70
C ASP A 32 -3.28 3.79 35.71
N LEU A 33 -2.51 4.87 35.91
CA LEU A 33 -1.33 5.16 35.09
C LEU A 33 -0.26 4.07 35.21
N ARG A 34 -0.08 3.44 36.38
CA ARG A 34 0.86 2.32 36.55
C ARG A 34 0.44 1.11 35.72
N VAL A 35 -0.86 0.79 35.69
CA VAL A 35 -1.40 -0.29 34.86
C VAL A 35 -1.19 0.00 33.38
N GLU A 36 -1.42 1.23 32.94
CA GLU A 36 -1.22 1.61 31.54
C GLU A 36 0.27 1.61 31.15
N VAL A 37 1.18 2.00 32.05
CA VAL A 37 2.62 1.90 31.81
C VAL A 37 3.07 0.44 31.63
N GLU A 38 2.57 -0.49 32.44
CA GLU A 38 2.88 -1.92 32.27
C GLU A 38 2.29 -2.49 30.98
N ARG A 39 1.09 -2.04 30.60
CA ARG A 39 0.51 -2.39 29.30
C ARG A 39 1.37 -1.89 28.14
N LEU A 40 1.85 -0.65 28.20
CA LEU A 40 2.71 -0.06 27.18
C LEU A 40 4.07 -0.77 27.11
N ARG A 41 4.66 -1.15 28.25
CA ARG A 41 5.87 -1.99 28.29
C ARG A 41 5.66 -3.32 27.58
N GLY A 42 4.55 -4.00 27.85
CA GLY A 42 4.20 -5.24 27.14
C GLY A 42 4.09 -5.05 25.62
N ARG A 43 3.55 -3.92 25.14
CA ARG A 43 3.50 -3.60 23.71
C ARG A 43 4.89 -3.34 23.12
N VAL A 44 5.78 -2.67 23.85
CA VAL A 44 7.16 -2.44 23.43
C VAL A 44 7.92 -3.76 23.30
N ASP A 45 7.75 -4.69 24.24
CA ASP A 45 8.37 -6.02 24.18
C ASP A 45 7.86 -6.85 22.99
N GLN A 46 6.57 -6.75 22.69
CA GLN A 46 5.98 -7.38 21.50
C GLN A 46 6.57 -6.81 20.20
N LEU A 47 6.70 -5.50 20.09
CA LEU A 47 7.33 -4.85 18.93
C LEU A 47 8.79 -5.27 18.79
N ALA A 48 9.56 -5.31 19.88
CA ALA A 48 10.94 -5.80 19.87
C ALA A 48 11.05 -7.27 19.46
N GLY A 49 10.04 -8.09 19.77
CA GLY A 49 9.92 -9.47 19.29
C GLY A 49 9.67 -9.56 17.78
N ILE A 50 8.82 -8.68 17.24
CA ILE A 50 8.52 -8.59 15.80
C ILE A 50 9.76 -8.15 15.02
N THR A 51 10.47 -7.13 15.50
CA THR A 51 11.71 -6.63 14.86
C THR A 51 12.75 -7.74 14.71
N ARG A 52 13.01 -8.51 15.77
CA ARG A 52 13.95 -9.65 15.71
C ARG A 52 13.53 -10.73 14.72
N ARG A 53 12.22 -10.98 14.57
CA ARG A 53 11.70 -11.94 13.58
C ARG A 53 11.88 -11.41 12.15
N LEU A 54 11.71 -10.12 11.93
CA LEU A 54 11.95 -9.49 10.63
C LEU A 54 13.43 -9.56 10.26
N GLU A 55 14.34 -9.23 11.17
CA GLU A 55 15.80 -9.35 10.95
C GLU A 55 16.20 -10.80 10.60
N ALA A 56 15.62 -11.79 11.28
CA ALA A 56 15.86 -13.20 10.97
C ALA A 56 15.33 -13.62 9.59
N LEU A 57 14.17 -13.08 9.18
CA LEU A 57 13.61 -13.33 7.84
C LEU A 57 14.43 -12.64 6.75
N GLU A 58 14.91 -11.42 6.98
CA GLU A 58 15.79 -10.71 6.06
C GLU A 58 17.11 -11.46 5.88
N ALA A 59 17.71 -11.97 6.96
CA ALA A 59 18.89 -12.82 6.88
C ALA A 59 18.62 -14.11 6.08
N SER A 60 17.44 -14.71 6.21
CA SER A 60 17.04 -15.90 5.45
C SER A 60 16.74 -15.61 3.97
N LEU A 61 16.32 -14.39 3.63
CA LEU A 61 16.02 -13.97 2.26
C LEU A 61 17.25 -13.43 1.52
N GLY A 62 18.26 -12.94 2.25
CA GLY A 62 19.54 -12.47 1.71
C GLY A 62 20.50 -13.58 1.27
N ALA A 63 20.24 -14.85 1.63
CA ALA A 63 21.05 -15.97 1.17
C ALA A 63 20.63 -16.39 -0.25
N PRO A 64 21.52 -16.36 -1.26
CA PRO A 64 21.19 -16.81 -2.61
C PRO A 64 20.87 -18.30 -2.58
N ARG A 65 19.62 -18.65 -2.89
CA ARG A 65 19.19 -20.04 -3.03
C ARG A 65 20.02 -20.68 -4.16
N PRO A 66 20.69 -21.82 -3.93
CA PRO A 66 21.51 -22.42 -4.98
C PRO A 66 20.64 -22.79 -6.18
N LYS A 67 20.90 -22.14 -7.34
CA LYS A 67 20.21 -22.45 -8.60
C LYS A 67 20.33 -23.95 -8.92
N PRO A 68 19.24 -24.62 -9.35
CA PRO A 68 19.30 -26.01 -9.76
C PRO A 68 20.28 -26.19 -10.93
N ALA A 69 20.96 -27.35 -10.98
CA ALA A 69 22.03 -27.61 -11.95
C ALA A 69 21.59 -27.40 -13.41
N SER A 70 20.35 -27.76 -13.74
CA SER A 70 19.74 -27.56 -15.06
C SER A 70 19.58 -26.10 -15.48
N GLU A 71 19.55 -25.16 -14.52
CA GLU A 71 19.47 -23.73 -14.82
C GLU A 71 20.87 -23.13 -15.05
N ARG A 72 21.89 -23.70 -14.40
CA ARG A 72 23.29 -23.32 -14.65
C ARG A 72 23.75 -23.78 -16.02
N GLU A 73 23.37 -24.99 -16.44
CA GLU A 73 23.67 -25.51 -17.79
C GLU A 73 23.02 -24.64 -18.88
N ARG A 74 21.76 -24.21 -18.69
CA ARG A 74 21.08 -23.28 -19.61
C ARG A 74 21.72 -21.89 -19.64
N ASP A 75 22.21 -21.39 -18.51
CA ASP A 75 22.93 -20.11 -18.46
C ASP A 75 24.26 -20.22 -19.24
N VAL A 76 24.99 -21.33 -19.10
CA VAL A 76 26.24 -21.59 -19.87
C VAL A 76 25.97 -21.74 -21.37
N GLU A 77 24.92 -22.47 -21.75
CA GLU A 77 24.52 -22.65 -23.15
C GLU A 77 24.07 -21.33 -23.80
N ARG A 78 23.36 -20.48 -23.03
CA ARG A 78 22.97 -19.15 -23.48
C ARG A 78 24.17 -18.22 -23.64
N ASP A 79 25.14 -18.28 -22.73
CA ASP A 79 26.36 -17.45 -22.82
C ASP A 79 27.27 -17.90 -23.97
N ALA A 80 27.34 -19.20 -24.25
CA ALA A 80 27.98 -19.75 -25.45
C ALA A 80 27.28 -19.26 -26.73
N SER A 81 25.95 -19.31 -26.76
CA SER A 81 25.13 -18.83 -27.89
C SER A 81 25.28 -17.33 -28.14
N LEU A 82 25.36 -16.52 -27.07
CA LEU A 82 25.59 -15.08 -27.17
C LEU A 82 27.00 -14.75 -27.67
N SER A 83 27.99 -15.55 -27.28
CA SER A 83 29.37 -15.41 -27.76
C SER A 83 29.46 -15.74 -29.26
N GLU A 84 28.80 -16.80 -29.71
CA GLU A 84 28.73 -17.18 -31.12
C GLU A 84 28.00 -16.12 -31.97
N LEU A 85 26.91 -15.53 -31.45
CA LEU A 85 26.20 -14.44 -32.10
C LEU A 85 27.07 -13.18 -32.24
N ARG A 86 27.87 -12.82 -31.22
CA ARG A 86 28.81 -11.69 -31.31
C ARG A 86 29.87 -11.89 -32.39
N VAL A 87 30.38 -13.11 -32.54
CA VAL A 87 31.35 -13.44 -33.60
C VAL A 87 30.70 -13.29 -34.98
N ARG A 88 29.48 -13.82 -35.17
CA ARG A 88 28.74 -13.68 -36.44
C ARG A 88 28.43 -12.24 -36.80
N VAL A 89 28.02 -11.42 -35.83
CA VAL A 89 27.79 -9.98 -36.04
C VAL A 89 29.07 -9.28 -36.50
N SER A 90 30.20 -9.59 -35.85
CA SER A 90 31.49 -9.00 -36.23
C SER A 90 31.94 -9.40 -37.64
N GLN A 91 31.70 -10.66 -38.03
CA GLN A 91 31.98 -11.16 -39.38
C GLN A 91 31.09 -10.49 -40.45
N LEU A 92 29.81 -10.26 -40.15
CA LEU A 92 28.88 -9.57 -41.04
C LEU A 92 29.25 -8.10 -41.21
N GLU A 93 29.63 -7.41 -40.13
CA GLU A 93 30.12 -6.03 -40.20
C GLU A 93 31.38 -5.92 -41.04
N GLN A 94 32.28 -6.90 -40.97
CA GLN A 94 33.49 -6.94 -41.79
C GLN A 94 33.18 -7.19 -43.27
N ALA A 95 32.29 -8.15 -43.57
CA ALA A 95 31.82 -8.41 -44.94
C ALA A 95 31.09 -7.20 -45.56
N LEU A 96 30.35 -6.43 -44.76
CA LEU A 96 29.70 -5.19 -45.19
C LEU A 96 30.70 -4.08 -45.52
N ARG A 97 31.82 -3.99 -44.78
CA ARG A 97 32.90 -3.04 -45.10
C ARG A 97 33.67 -3.46 -46.35
N GLU A 98 33.87 -4.76 -46.54
CA GLU A 98 34.58 -5.31 -47.70
C GLU A 98 33.70 -5.29 -48.98
N GLY A 99 32.38 -5.42 -48.84
CA GLY A 99 31.40 -5.40 -49.94
C GLY A 99 30.93 -4.02 -50.40
N ALA A 100 31.38 -2.92 -49.76
CA ALA A 100 31.03 -1.55 -50.16
C ALA A 100 31.88 -0.99 -51.32
N GLY A 101 32.77 -1.79 -51.90
CA GLY A 101 33.43 -1.52 -53.17
C GLY A 101 32.98 -2.52 -54.23
N VAL A 102 32.59 -2.00 -55.40
CA VAL A 102 32.17 -2.72 -56.63
C VAL A 102 30.65 -2.87 -56.77
N GLY A 103 30.11 -2.18 -57.79
CA GLY A 103 28.69 -2.00 -58.02
C GLY A 103 28.03 -3.01 -58.98
N GLY A 104 26.73 -2.78 -59.17
CA GLY A 104 26.00 -3.05 -60.41
C GLY A 104 25.30 -4.40 -60.51
N GLY A 105 23.99 -4.37 -60.76
CA GLY A 105 23.30 -5.45 -61.47
C GLY A 105 22.00 -5.97 -60.85
N SER A 106 20.88 -5.45 -61.35
CA SER A 106 19.72 -6.16 -61.90
C SER A 106 19.26 -7.53 -61.33
N ALA A 107 17.93 -7.60 -61.19
CA ALA A 107 17.02 -8.74 -61.33
C ALA A 107 16.75 -9.66 -60.12
N GLY A 108 15.50 -9.60 -59.64
CA GLY A 108 14.55 -10.71 -59.80
C GLY A 108 14.54 -11.83 -58.74
N ALA A 109 13.30 -12.23 -58.44
CA ALA A 109 12.84 -13.52 -57.92
C ALA A 109 12.42 -13.61 -56.45
N GLU A 110 11.21 -14.17 -56.33
CA GLU A 110 10.45 -14.59 -55.17
C GLU A 110 11.19 -15.66 -54.35
N ALA A 111 10.90 -15.73 -53.03
CA ALA A 111 10.49 -16.95 -52.32
C ALA A 111 10.46 -16.70 -50.81
N GLY A 112 9.42 -17.22 -50.15
CA GLY A 112 9.25 -17.17 -48.71
C GLY A 112 10.23 -18.03 -47.92
N GLY A 113 10.28 -17.78 -46.62
CA GLY A 113 11.01 -18.57 -45.65
C GLY A 113 10.67 -18.10 -44.24
N GLY A 114 9.73 -18.81 -43.61
CA GLY A 114 9.33 -18.58 -42.22
C GLY A 114 10.50 -18.80 -41.27
N GLY A 115 10.90 -17.74 -40.56
CA GLY A 115 11.71 -17.83 -39.36
C GLY A 115 10.83 -17.57 -38.16
N GLU A 116 10.33 -18.64 -37.54
CA GLU A 116 9.71 -18.58 -36.22
C GLU A 116 10.75 -18.08 -35.21
N GLY A 117 10.76 -16.76 -34.98
CA GLY A 117 11.35 -16.21 -33.77
C GLY A 117 10.72 -16.87 -32.55
N PRO A 118 11.44 -17.00 -31.42
CA PRO A 118 10.92 -17.65 -30.23
C PRO A 118 9.57 -17.02 -29.89
N ARG A 119 8.50 -17.80 -30.02
CA ARG A 119 7.16 -17.39 -29.60
C ARG A 119 7.28 -17.07 -28.12
N VAL A 120 7.34 -15.78 -27.80
CA VAL A 120 7.10 -15.30 -26.45
C VAL A 120 5.67 -15.72 -26.16
N LEU A 121 5.51 -16.88 -25.51
CA LEU A 121 4.22 -17.35 -25.07
C LEU A 121 3.63 -16.20 -24.26
N PRO A 122 2.50 -15.61 -24.68
CA PRO A 122 1.89 -14.54 -23.92
C PRO A 122 1.65 -15.09 -22.53
N LEU A 123 2.21 -14.43 -21.51
CA LEU A 123 1.91 -14.75 -20.12
C LEU A 123 0.38 -14.84 -20.01
N PRO A 124 -0.17 -15.95 -19.50
CA PRO A 124 -1.60 -16.13 -19.46
C PRO A 124 -2.20 -14.94 -18.72
N LYS A 125 -3.03 -14.16 -19.43
CA LYS A 125 -3.75 -13.04 -18.83
C LYS A 125 -4.55 -13.61 -17.67
N LEU A 126 -4.09 -13.34 -16.44
CA LEU A 126 -4.80 -13.79 -15.24
C LEU A 126 -6.21 -13.19 -15.31
N ALA A 127 -7.21 -14.06 -15.43
CA ALA A 127 -8.60 -13.68 -15.38
C ALA A 127 -8.88 -13.05 -14.01
N ALA A 128 -9.59 -11.91 -14.00
CA ALA A 128 -9.98 -11.25 -12.78
C ALA A 128 -10.86 -12.19 -11.92
N PRO A 129 -10.76 -12.13 -10.59
CA PRO A 129 -11.63 -12.92 -9.70
C PRO A 129 -13.10 -12.54 -9.94
N PRO A 130 -14.06 -13.46 -9.78
CA PRO A 130 -15.47 -13.11 -9.90
C PRO A 130 -15.89 -12.10 -8.83
N ALA A 131 -16.95 -11.34 -9.11
CA ALA A 131 -17.57 -10.49 -8.09
C ALA A 131 -18.09 -11.38 -6.94
N GLY A 132 -17.92 -10.91 -5.70
CA GLY A 132 -18.24 -11.65 -4.49
C GLY A 132 -17.11 -12.53 -3.96
N SER A 133 -16.00 -12.71 -4.70
CA SER A 133 -14.82 -13.42 -4.20
C SER A 133 -14.34 -12.82 -2.88
N LEU A 134 -13.96 -13.70 -1.96
CA LEU A 134 -13.36 -13.30 -0.69
C LEU A 134 -11.88 -12.95 -0.91
N VAL A 135 -11.47 -11.83 -0.32
CA VAL A 135 -10.12 -11.28 -0.41
C VAL A 135 -9.51 -11.26 0.97
N GLU A 136 -8.35 -11.91 1.09
CA GLU A 136 -7.45 -11.76 2.23
C GLU A 136 -6.49 -10.59 1.94
N ILE A 137 -6.43 -9.58 2.81
CA ILE A 137 -5.50 -8.47 2.64
C ILE A 137 -4.12 -8.88 3.17
N LEU A 138 -3.12 -8.86 2.29
CA LEU A 138 -1.75 -9.27 2.59
C LEU A 138 -0.87 -8.10 3.00
N ALA A 139 -1.01 -6.95 2.33
CA ALA A 139 -0.22 -5.75 2.59
C ALA A 139 -0.91 -4.48 2.07
N LEU A 140 -0.41 -3.32 2.51
CA LEU A 140 -0.86 -2.00 2.08
C LEU A 140 0.30 -1.22 1.47
N ASP A 141 0.14 -0.77 0.23
CA ASP A 141 1.07 0.10 -0.48
C ASP A 141 0.71 1.60 -0.26
N GLY A 142 -0.57 1.88 0.01
CA GLY A 142 -1.07 3.21 0.37
C GLY A 142 -2.48 3.13 0.96
N GLY A 143 -3.14 4.28 1.10
CA GLY A 143 -4.51 4.34 1.61
C GLY A 143 -5.54 3.65 0.70
N ASP A 144 -5.35 3.71 -0.61
CA ASP A 144 -6.27 3.22 -1.63
C ASP A 144 -5.66 2.09 -2.50
N VAL A 145 -4.46 1.62 -2.16
CA VAL A 145 -3.78 0.54 -2.89
C VAL A 145 -3.36 -0.56 -1.92
N LEU A 146 -3.88 -1.75 -2.18
CA LEU A 146 -3.72 -2.94 -1.35
C LEU A 146 -3.12 -4.08 -2.17
N LEU A 147 -2.41 -4.98 -1.49
CA LEU A 147 -2.09 -6.30 -2.02
C LEU A 147 -3.03 -7.29 -1.33
N GLY A 148 -3.88 -7.95 -2.12
CA GLY A 148 -4.82 -8.94 -1.63
C GLY A 148 -4.62 -10.31 -2.27
N ARG A 149 -5.11 -11.37 -1.63
CA ARG A 149 -5.22 -12.71 -2.21
C ARG A 149 -6.68 -13.03 -2.45
N ALA A 150 -7.02 -13.33 -3.70
CA ALA A 150 -8.35 -13.77 -4.11
C ALA A 150 -8.20 -15.00 -5.01
N GLU A 151 -9.03 -16.03 -4.77
CA GLU A 151 -8.94 -17.31 -5.50
C GLU A 151 -7.53 -17.93 -5.46
N GLY A 152 -6.85 -17.81 -4.32
CA GLY A 152 -5.49 -18.31 -4.10
C GLY A 152 -4.38 -17.52 -4.81
N LYS A 153 -4.71 -16.45 -5.56
CA LYS A 153 -3.75 -15.67 -6.35
C LYS A 153 -3.56 -14.26 -5.77
N PRO A 154 -2.34 -13.70 -5.79
CA PRO A 154 -2.11 -12.34 -5.36
C PRO A 154 -2.58 -11.34 -6.42
N TRP A 155 -3.19 -10.24 -5.96
CA TRP A 155 -3.70 -9.16 -6.77
C TRP A 155 -3.32 -7.81 -6.15
N ARG A 156 -2.80 -6.91 -6.98
CA ARG A 156 -2.74 -5.48 -6.63
C ARG A 156 -4.13 -4.91 -6.83
N LEU A 157 -4.73 -4.43 -5.76
CA LEU A 157 -6.10 -3.91 -5.70
C LEU A 157 -6.04 -2.40 -5.54
N HIS A 158 -6.73 -1.68 -6.42
CA HIS A 158 -6.92 -0.25 -6.34
C HIS A 158 -8.37 0.03 -6.00
N LEU A 159 -8.61 0.78 -4.92
CA LEU A 159 -9.95 1.12 -4.51
C LEU A 159 -10.58 2.06 -5.55
N ALA A 160 -11.63 1.58 -6.21
CA ALA A 160 -12.33 2.31 -7.25
C ALA A 160 -13.00 3.57 -6.71
N GLY A 161 -12.97 4.64 -7.52
CA GLY A 161 -13.65 5.89 -7.25
C GLY A 161 -13.06 6.74 -6.12
N VAL A 162 -11.90 6.36 -5.56
CA VAL A 162 -11.24 7.10 -4.49
C VAL A 162 -9.76 7.34 -4.80
N SER A 163 -9.21 8.43 -4.29
CA SER A 163 -7.80 8.81 -4.48
C SER A 163 -7.19 9.19 -3.14
N ALA A 164 -6.31 8.36 -2.60
CA ALA A 164 -5.59 8.65 -1.35
C ALA A 164 -4.22 9.27 -1.64
N PRO A 165 -3.64 10.04 -0.71
CA PRO A 165 -2.30 10.59 -0.89
C PRO A 165 -1.25 9.52 -1.22
N ARG A 166 -0.27 9.89 -2.05
CA ARG A 166 0.88 9.07 -2.43
C ARG A 166 2.14 9.52 -1.70
N ARG A 167 3.20 8.72 -1.79
CA ARG A 167 4.52 9.11 -1.28
C ARG A 167 5.09 10.26 -2.10
N ALA A 168 5.98 11.04 -1.51
CA ALA A 168 6.65 12.16 -2.17
C ALA A 168 7.30 11.76 -3.51
N ARG A 169 8.00 10.61 -3.53
CA ARG A 169 8.64 10.04 -4.74
C ARG A 169 7.66 9.71 -5.88
N ASP A 170 6.40 9.44 -5.56
CA ASP A 170 5.39 9.12 -6.58
C ASP A 170 4.85 10.41 -7.21
N TYR A 171 4.74 11.49 -6.44
CA TYR A 171 4.40 12.82 -6.95
C TYR A 171 5.49 13.45 -7.82
N GLU A 172 6.75 13.07 -7.62
CA GLU A 172 7.83 13.44 -8.52
C GLU A 172 7.62 12.86 -9.93
N ARG A 173 7.04 11.67 -10.01
CA ARG A 173 6.74 10.97 -11.27
C ARG A 173 5.40 11.38 -11.88
N ASP A 174 4.44 11.80 -11.05
CA ASP A 174 3.11 12.22 -11.47
C ASP A 174 2.73 13.59 -10.88
N LYS A 175 3.11 14.64 -11.61
CA LYS A 175 2.81 16.04 -11.24
C LYS A 175 1.32 16.39 -11.36
N ALA A 176 0.58 15.70 -12.22
CA ALA A 176 -0.86 15.90 -12.35
C ALA A 176 -1.57 15.41 -11.09
N LEU A 177 -1.19 14.22 -10.60
CA LEU A 177 -1.70 13.68 -9.34
C LEU A 177 -1.31 14.55 -8.15
N GLN A 178 -0.08 15.06 -8.12
CA GLN A 178 0.35 16.02 -7.10
C GLN A 178 -0.57 17.24 -7.07
N THR A 179 -0.81 17.87 -8.22
CA THR A 179 -1.64 19.07 -8.33
C THR A 179 -3.08 18.81 -7.90
N LYS A 180 -3.64 17.66 -8.31
CA LYS A 180 -4.98 17.23 -7.90
C LYS A 180 -5.08 17.09 -6.38
N HIS A 181 -4.11 16.40 -5.78
CA HIS A 181 -4.10 16.22 -4.34
C HIS A 181 -3.90 17.56 -3.64
N GLU A 182 -2.98 18.43 -4.07
CA GLU A 182 -2.75 19.76 -3.47
C GLU A 182 -4.02 20.62 -3.48
N ALA A 183 -4.78 20.59 -4.57
CA ALA A 183 -6.08 21.25 -4.65
C ALA A 183 -7.13 20.59 -3.72
N GLY A 184 -7.04 19.27 -3.55
CA GLY A 184 -7.95 18.48 -2.73
C GLY A 184 -7.71 18.62 -1.23
N PHE A 185 -6.52 18.27 -0.73
CA PHE A 185 -6.18 18.23 0.69
C PHE A 185 -5.45 19.48 1.19
N GLY A 186 -4.98 20.35 0.30
CA GLY A 186 -4.13 21.51 0.66
C GLY A 186 -2.63 21.22 0.48
N ARG A 187 -1.74 22.13 0.88
CA ARG A 187 -0.29 22.00 0.62
C ARG A 187 0.45 20.99 1.53
N LEU A 188 -0.20 20.48 2.58
CA LEU A 188 0.40 19.60 3.62
C LEU A 188 0.70 18.15 3.16
N ILE A 189 0.40 17.83 1.91
CA ILE A 189 0.54 16.48 1.30
C ILE A 189 1.88 16.29 0.60
N ARG A 190 2.79 17.26 0.67
CA ARG A 190 4.13 17.15 0.11
C ARG A 190 5.02 16.19 0.89
N ASP A 191 4.66 15.91 2.14
CA ASP A 191 5.40 15.00 3.01
C ASP A 191 4.71 13.64 3.09
N ASP A 192 5.50 12.59 3.30
CA ASP A 192 5.02 11.21 3.43
C ASP A 192 4.04 11.01 4.61
N GLN A 193 3.90 12.01 5.50
CA GLN A 193 2.99 11.95 6.65
C GLN A 193 1.52 11.78 6.25
N ALA A 194 1.05 12.47 5.21
CA ALA A 194 -0.33 12.35 4.75
C ALA A 194 -0.61 10.97 4.13
N TRP A 195 0.35 10.45 3.36
CA TRP A 195 0.32 9.08 2.85
C TRP A 195 0.31 8.06 3.98
N GLN A 196 1.18 8.22 4.97
CA GLN A 196 1.27 7.32 6.13
C GLN A 196 -0.04 7.30 6.91
N ARG A 197 -0.62 8.47 7.21
CA ARG A 197 -1.92 8.57 7.90
C ARG A 197 -3.06 7.89 7.14
N ALA A 198 -3.14 8.08 5.83
CA ALA A 198 -4.15 7.41 5.01
C ALA A 198 -3.94 5.88 4.99
N ARG A 199 -2.69 5.43 4.86
CA ARG A 199 -2.33 4.00 4.92
C ARG A 199 -2.69 3.37 6.27
N ASP A 200 -2.39 4.05 7.37
CA ASP A 200 -2.65 3.55 8.72
C ASP A 200 -4.15 3.50 9.02
N PHE A 201 -4.93 4.46 8.53
CA PHE A 201 -6.37 4.39 8.61
C PHE A 201 -6.92 3.20 7.83
N THR A 202 -6.46 2.97 6.59
CA THR A 202 -6.84 1.76 5.83
C THR A 202 -6.44 0.49 6.55
N ALA A 203 -5.27 0.47 7.19
CA ALA A 203 -4.83 -0.66 8.02
C ALA A 203 -5.85 -0.95 9.13
N GLN A 204 -6.26 0.08 9.88
CA GLN A 204 -7.27 -0.08 10.94
C GLN A 204 -8.62 -0.57 10.41
N LEU A 205 -9.01 -0.18 9.19
CA LEU A 205 -10.25 -0.65 8.59
C LEU A 205 -10.21 -2.15 8.28
N VAL A 206 -9.06 -2.65 7.80
CA VAL A 206 -8.91 -4.05 7.36
C VAL A 206 -8.35 -4.97 8.44
N GLU A 207 -7.76 -4.41 9.50
CA GLU A 207 -7.18 -5.14 10.64
C GLU A 207 -8.29 -5.80 11.47
N GLY A 208 -8.10 -7.08 11.79
CA GLY A 208 -9.08 -7.88 12.54
C GLY A 208 -10.17 -8.54 11.69
N GLU A 209 -10.29 -8.19 10.41
CA GLU A 209 -11.24 -8.82 9.49
C GLU A 209 -10.54 -9.88 8.64
N ALA A 210 -11.01 -11.13 8.71
CA ALA A 210 -10.33 -12.22 8.02
C ALA A 210 -10.47 -12.11 6.50
N ARG A 211 -11.61 -11.64 5.98
CA ARG A 211 -11.92 -11.64 4.54
C ARG A 211 -12.90 -10.54 4.14
N TRP A 212 -12.61 -9.86 3.02
CA TRP A 212 -13.45 -8.83 2.41
C TRP A 212 -14.12 -9.35 1.14
N LYS A 213 -15.37 -8.96 0.86
CA LYS A 213 -16.02 -9.29 -0.42
C LYS A 213 -15.57 -8.30 -1.49
N LEU A 214 -15.06 -8.82 -2.59
CA LEU A 214 -14.69 -8.03 -3.75
C LEU A 214 -15.94 -7.68 -4.56
N SER A 215 -16.09 -6.41 -4.91
CA SER A 215 -17.06 -5.95 -5.91
C SER A 215 -16.35 -5.09 -6.96
N TYR A 216 -17.02 -4.84 -8.08
CA TYR A 216 -16.51 -4.05 -9.19
C TYR A 216 -17.29 -2.76 -9.38
N PRO A 217 -16.64 -1.68 -9.86
CA PRO A 217 -17.35 -0.49 -10.29
C PRO A 217 -18.28 -0.79 -11.49
N PRO A 218 -19.24 0.11 -11.80
CA PRO A 218 -20.05 0.01 -13.00
C PRO A 218 -19.17 -0.16 -14.25
N GLY A 219 -19.47 -1.16 -15.08
CA GLY A 219 -18.64 -1.55 -16.22
C GLY A 219 -17.79 -2.80 -15.99
N GLY A 220 -17.77 -3.34 -14.76
CA GLY A 220 -17.17 -4.64 -14.45
C GLY A 220 -15.67 -4.58 -14.12
N PRO A 221 -14.96 -5.72 -14.18
CA PRO A 221 -13.55 -5.79 -13.82
C PRO A 221 -12.69 -4.94 -14.76
N ALA A 222 -12.10 -3.88 -14.21
CA ALA A 222 -11.18 -3.01 -14.92
C ALA A 222 -9.79 -3.08 -14.29
N LYS A 223 -8.75 -2.98 -15.11
CA LYS A 223 -7.38 -2.78 -14.65
C LYS A 223 -6.95 -1.34 -14.89
N ASP A 224 -6.21 -0.78 -13.96
CA ASP A 224 -5.50 0.48 -14.17
C ASP A 224 -4.30 0.29 -15.14
N PRO A 225 -3.66 1.39 -15.60
CA PRO A 225 -2.49 1.31 -16.48
C PRO A 225 -1.29 0.55 -15.89
N ALA A 226 -1.19 0.44 -14.56
CA ALA A 226 -0.17 -0.35 -13.86
C ALA A 226 -0.58 -1.82 -13.66
N GLY A 227 -1.72 -2.25 -14.22
CA GLY A 227 -2.24 -3.61 -14.15
C GLY A 227 -2.94 -3.95 -12.83
N GLY A 228 -3.15 -2.99 -11.94
CA GLY A 228 -3.90 -3.17 -10.70
C GLY A 228 -5.40 -3.28 -10.96
N LEU A 229 -6.09 -4.13 -10.22
CA LEU A 229 -7.52 -4.38 -10.37
C LEU A 229 -8.31 -3.31 -9.62
N ARG A 230 -9.21 -2.60 -10.31
CA ARG A 230 -10.11 -1.61 -9.71
C ARG A 230 -11.26 -2.32 -9.01
N VAL A 231 -11.39 -2.11 -7.70
CA VAL A 231 -12.34 -2.85 -6.86
C VAL A 231 -13.04 -1.97 -5.84
N VAL A 232 -14.20 -2.42 -5.39
CA VAL A 232 -14.85 -1.94 -4.17
C VAL A 232 -14.76 -3.07 -3.15
N LEU A 233 -14.14 -2.81 -2.01
CA LEU A 233 -14.04 -3.79 -0.93
C LEU A 233 -15.19 -3.59 0.05
N VAL A 234 -16.08 -4.58 0.09
CA VAL A 234 -17.34 -4.51 0.84
C VAL A 234 -17.30 -5.50 2.00
N ARG A 235 -17.83 -5.07 3.14
CA ARG A 235 -18.16 -5.96 4.25
C ARG A 235 -19.68 -6.06 4.37
N GLU A 236 -20.15 -7.24 4.71
CA GLU A 236 -21.59 -7.49 4.89
C GLU A 236 -22.15 -6.60 6.01
N GLY A 237 -23.24 -5.88 5.70
CA GLY A 237 -23.90 -4.97 6.65
C GLY A 237 -23.10 -3.72 7.03
N ALA A 238 -22.00 -3.41 6.34
CA ALA A 238 -21.17 -2.24 6.62
C ALA A 238 -20.80 -1.47 5.35
N ALA A 239 -20.41 -0.21 5.52
CA ALA A 239 -19.88 0.61 4.45
C ALA A 239 -18.61 -0.02 3.87
N SER A 240 -18.40 0.16 2.57
CA SER A 240 -17.17 -0.26 1.90
C SER A 240 -15.94 0.47 2.43
N VAL A 241 -14.75 -0.12 2.25
CA VAL A 241 -13.48 0.55 2.58
C VAL A 241 -13.37 1.89 1.83
N ASN A 242 -13.81 1.91 0.57
CA ASN A 242 -13.84 3.09 -0.29
C ASN A 242 -14.66 4.23 0.34
N GLU A 243 -15.90 3.94 0.76
CA GLU A 243 -16.78 4.92 1.39
C GLU A 243 -16.20 5.43 2.72
N GLN A 244 -15.68 4.52 3.54
CA GLN A 244 -15.11 4.86 4.84
C GLN A 244 -13.89 5.78 4.72
N LEU A 245 -13.01 5.54 3.74
CA LEU A 245 -11.86 6.39 3.45
C LEU A 245 -12.26 7.83 3.12
N VAL A 246 -13.26 7.99 2.24
CA VAL A 246 -13.73 9.32 1.84
C VAL A 246 -14.47 10.00 2.99
N ALA A 247 -15.36 9.28 3.67
CA ALA A 247 -16.15 9.81 4.79
C ALA A 247 -15.30 10.25 5.98
N ALA A 248 -14.14 9.60 6.18
CA ALA A 248 -13.18 9.96 7.20
C ALA A 248 -12.18 11.05 6.76
N GLY A 249 -12.17 11.43 5.48
CA GLY A 249 -11.29 12.47 4.94
C GLY A 249 -9.85 12.02 4.70
N PHE A 250 -9.64 10.73 4.39
CA PHE A 250 -8.33 10.17 4.04
C PHE A 250 -8.17 9.89 2.54
N ALA A 251 -9.24 10.05 1.75
CA ALA A 251 -9.24 9.98 0.30
C ALA A 251 -10.15 11.07 -0.31
N LEU A 252 -9.82 11.51 -1.52
CA LEU A 252 -10.71 12.31 -2.37
C LEU A 252 -11.68 11.39 -3.11
N ALA A 253 -12.89 11.87 -3.38
CA ALA A 253 -13.78 11.20 -4.30
C ALA A 253 -13.33 11.45 -5.74
N GLU A 254 -13.22 10.39 -6.53
CA GLU A 254 -13.10 10.46 -7.99
C GLU A 254 -14.47 10.25 -8.64
N ASP A 255 -15.29 9.38 -8.05
CA ASP A 255 -16.64 9.08 -8.55
C ASP A 255 -17.70 9.93 -7.85
N GLU A 256 -18.76 10.28 -8.61
CA GLU A 256 -19.86 11.12 -8.12
C GLU A 256 -20.56 10.50 -6.89
N ALA A 257 -20.60 9.18 -6.82
CA ALA A 257 -21.18 8.42 -5.70
C ALA A 257 -20.56 8.79 -4.33
N TYR A 258 -19.30 9.23 -4.29
CA TYR A 258 -18.60 9.56 -3.04
C TYR A 258 -18.49 11.07 -2.79
N ARG A 259 -18.93 11.93 -3.71
CA ARG A 259 -18.81 13.40 -3.59
C ARG A 259 -19.58 13.97 -2.40
N GLY A 260 -20.73 13.38 -2.05
CA GLY A 260 -21.49 13.75 -0.86
C GLY A 260 -20.68 13.52 0.43
N LEU A 261 -20.01 12.37 0.52
CA LEU A 261 -19.17 11.99 1.66
C LEU A 261 -17.95 12.92 1.79
N GLU A 262 -17.29 13.23 0.67
CA GLU A 262 -16.14 14.13 0.66
C GLU A 262 -16.52 15.53 1.15
N ARG A 263 -17.63 16.08 0.66
CA ARG A 263 -18.15 17.39 1.11
C ARG A 263 -18.43 17.40 2.61
N ALA A 264 -19.04 16.34 3.13
CA ALA A 264 -19.29 16.19 4.57
C ALA A 264 -17.99 16.09 5.38
N ALA A 265 -17.00 15.34 4.91
CA ALA A 265 -15.70 15.21 5.57
C ALA A 265 -14.93 16.54 5.60
N ARG A 266 -14.97 17.31 4.50
CA ARG A 266 -14.39 18.66 4.41
C ARG A 266 -15.07 19.63 5.37
N ALA A 267 -16.40 19.68 5.35
CA ALA A 267 -17.17 20.56 6.23
C ALA A 267 -16.91 20.24 7.72
N GLY A 268 -16.76 18.95 8.05
CA GLY A 268 -16.43 18.49 9.39
C GLY A 268 -14.93 18.50 9.74
N ARG A 269 -14.06 18.99 8.84
CA ARG A 269 -12.58 19.00 9.01
C ARG A 269 -12.02 17.65 9.49
N LYS A 270 -12.48 16.55 8.89
CA LYS A 270 -12.07 15.19 9.27
C LYS A 270 -10.76 14.78 8.60
N GLY A 271 -10.02 13.88 9.27
CA GLY A 271 -8.87 13.21 8.68
C GLY A 271 -7.78 14.18 8.22
N LEU A 272 -7.51 14.19 6.91
CA LEU A 272 -6.52 15.06 6.28
C LEU A 272 -7.06 16.46 5.97
N PHE A 273 -8.36 16.71 6.14
CA PHE A 273 -8.93 18.05 6.06
C PHE A 273 -8.87 18.82 7.39
N SER A 274 -8.40 18.18 8.46
CA SER A 274 -8.07 18.86 9.71
C SER A 274 -6.77 19.67 9.54
N PRO A 275 -6.70 20.91 10.06
CA PRO A 275 -5.46 21.68 10.11
C PRO A 275 -4.39 21.00 10.98
#